data_AF-A0A7V3WLY5-F1
#
_entry.id   AF-A0A7V3WLY5-F1
#
_cell.length_a   1.000
_cell.length_b   1.000
_cell.length_c   1.000
_cell.angle_alpha   90.00
_cell.angle_beta   90.00
_cell.angle_gamma   90.00
#
_symmetry.space_group_name_H-M   'P 1'
#
loop_
_entity.id
_entity.type
_entity.pdbx_description
1 polymer ?
#
loop_
_entity_poly.entity_id
_entity_poly.type
_entity_poly.pdbx_seq_one_letter_code
_entity_poly.pdbx_strand_id
1 'polypeptide(L)'
;MHTSGACLNDLPMKALISILIVLAVIFVAWKTWEYWDRVQSQKEAAEQAAKRPIDPRSLPGMDYRLEQSLQEVMDKKDPQALKAWLDRYRPVIKDPRLAWIELDYVLLVAPQNPVEAKRVYRAVKERTPPESPVYRRVKELEKTYD
;
A
#
# COMPACT_ATOMS: atom_id res chain seq x y z
N MET A 1 -63.44 34.17 -14.35
CA MET A 1 -62.23 34.95 -14.68
C MET A 1 -61.24 34.00 -15.34
N HIS A 2 -60.68 34.43 -16.47
CA HIS A 2 -59.90 33.67 -17.44
C HIS A 2 -58.86 32.71 -16.84
N THR A 3 -58.97 31.42 -17.17
CA THR A 3 -57.82 30.50 -17.24
C THR A 3 -57.35 30.47 -18.69
N SER A 4 -56.40 31.35 -19.05
CA SER A 4 -55.76 31.32 -20.36
C SER A 4 -54.70 30.21 -20.38
N GLY A 5 -54.86 29.31 -21.35
CA GLY A 5 -54.04 28.14 -21.58
C GLY A 5 -52.57 28.46 -21.82
N ALA A 6 -51.73 27.53 -21.39
CA ALA A 6 -50.30 27.53 -21.61
C ALA A 6 -49.99 27.47 -23.11
N CYS A 7 -49.40 28.54 -23.65
CA CYS A 7 -48.69 28.51 -24.93
C CYS A 7 -47.34 27.79 -24.74
N LEU A 8 -47.35 26.46 -24.72
CA LEU A 8 -46.21 25.65 -25.11
C LEU A 8 -46.54 25.13 -26.50
N ASN A 9 -46.01 25.71 -27.59
CA ASN A 9 -45.82 24.99 -28.86
C ASN A 9 -45.06 25.75 -29.99
N ASP A 10 -44.73 27.05 -29.85
CA ASP A 10 -43.91 27.75 -30.87
C ASP A 10 -42.47 28.00 -30.41
N LEU A 11 -41.76 26.93 -30.03
CA LEU A 11 -40.30 26.99 -29.95
C LEU A 11 -39.75 26.80 -31.37
N PRO A 12 -38.97 27.74 -31.92
CA PRO A 12 -38.37 27.56 -33.25
C PRO A 12 -37.55 26.26 -33.24
N MET A 13 -37.65 25.43 -34.28
CA MET A 13 -36.99 24.11 -34.36
C MET A 13 -35.50 24.12 -33.93
N LYS A 14 -34.82 25.25 -34.14
CA LYS A 14 -33.43 25.52 -33.70
C LYS A 14 -33.26 25.56 -32.16
N ALA A 15 -34.25 26.06 -31.41
CA ALA A 15 -34.27 26.09 -29.96
C ALA A 15 -34.50 24.70 -29.34
N LEU A 16 -35.30 23.84 -29.98
CA LEU A 16 -35.43 22.44 -29.55
C LEU A 16 -34.12 21.67 -29.71
N ILE A 17 -33.44 21.86 -30.86
CA ILE A 17 -32.13 21.24 -31.12
C ILE A 17 -31.09 21.72 -30.10
N SER A 18 -31.06 23.02 -29.77
CA SER A 18 -30.10 23.54 -28.78
C SER A 18 -30.35 22.98 -27.37
N ILE A 19 -31.60 22.86 -26.94
CA ILE A 19 -31.96 22.27 -25.64
C ILE A 19 -31.50 20.81 -25.57
N LEU A 20 -31.73 20.03 -26.63
CA LEU A 20 -31.29 18.63 -26.68
C LEU A 20 -29.76 18.50 -26.62
N ILE A 21 -29.02 19.38 -27.30
CA ILE A 21 -27.55 19.41 -27.23
C ILE A 21 -27.08 19.73 -25.81
N VAL A 22 -27.70 20.72 -25.15
CA VAL A 22 -27.35 21.09 -23.77
C VAL A 22 -27.60 19.92 -22.81
N LEU A 23 -28.74 19.24 -22.92
CA LEU A 23 -29.04 18.05 -22.12
C LEU A 23 -28.05 16.91 -22.37
N ALA A 24 -27.67 16.67 -23.63
CA ALA A 24 -26.68 15.66 -23.99
C ALA A 24 -25.30 15.98 -23.40
N VAL A 25 -24.87 17.24 -23.44
CA VAL A 25 -23.59 17.68 -22.86
C VAL A 25 -23.59 17.52 -21.34
N ILE A 26 -24.68 17.89 -20.66
CA ILE A 26 -24.82 17.68 -19.21
C ILE A 26 -24.74 16.19 -18.87
N PHE A 27 -25.44 15.33 -19.63
CA PHE A 27 -25.43 13.90 -19.42
C PHE A 27 -24.03 13.29 -19.60
N VAL A 28 -23.31 13.69 -20.65
CA VAL A 28 -21.93 13.22 -20.90
C VAL A 28 -20.99 13.69 -19.79
N ALA A 29 -21.10 14.96 -19.37
CA ALA A 29 -20.30 15.49 -18.26
C ALA A 29 -20.54 14.68 -16.97
N TRP A 30 -21.80 14.41 -16.63
CA TRP A 30 -22.17 13.66 -15.42
C TRP A 30 -21.64 12.22 -15.45
N LYS A 31 -21.85 11.51 -16.56
CA LYS A 31 -21.38 10.12 -16.71
C LYS A 31 -19.86 10.01 -16.70
N THR A 32 -19.17 10.98 -17.29
CA THR A 32 -17.71 11.02 -17.31
C THR A 32 -17.16 11.30 -15.92
N TRP A 33 -17.81 12.20 -15.16
CA TRP A 33 -17.42 12.50 -13.79
C TRP A 33 -17.61 11.29 -12.86
N GLU A 34 -18.73 10.58 -12.97
CA GLU A 34 -18.99 9.37 -12.18
C GLU A 34 -18.02 8.22 -12.52
N TYR A 35 -17.61 8.08 -13.78
CA TYR A 35 -16.60 7.10 -14.16
C TYR A 35 -15.22 7.45 -13.57
N TRP A 36 -14.82 8.73 -13.63
CA TRP A 36 -13.58 9.20 -13.03
C TRP A 36 -13.57 9.07 -11.50
N ASP A 37 -14.67 9.37 -10.83
CA ASP A 37 -14.83 9.22 -9.37
C ASP A 37 -14.75 7.76 -8.93
N ARG A 38 -15.38 6.83 -9.66
CA ARG A 38 -15.24 5.38 -9.40
C ARG A 38 -13.82 4.86 -9.62
N VAL A 39 -13.12 5.33 -10.65
CA VAL A 39 -11.74 4.92 -10.90
C VAL A 39 -10.80 5.49 -9.84
N GLN A 40 -11.01 6.74 -9.44
CA GLN A 40 -10.20 7.41 -8.43
C GLN A 40 -10.41 6.79 -7.05
N SER A 41 -11.66 6.56 -6.64
CA SER A 41 -11.98 5.88 -5.38
C SER A 41 -11.44 4.45 -5.32
N GLN A 42 -11.46 3.69 -6.43
CA GLN A 42 -10.84 2.36 -6.47
C GLN A 42 -9.31 2.42 -6.36
N LYS A 43 -8.66 3.39 -7.02
CA LYS A 43 -7.21 3.61 -6.87
C LYS A 43 -6.85 3.99 -5.44
N GLU A 44 -7.61 4.90 -4.84
CA GLU A 44 -7.41 5.33 -3.46
C GLU A 44 -7.67 4.21 -2.46
N ALA A 45 -8.71 3.40 -2.65
CA ALA A 45 -8.99 2.23 -1.82
C ALA A 45 -7.93 1.14 -1.96
N ALA A 46 -7.44 0.87 -3.18
CA ALA A 46 -6.35 -0.06 -3.44
C ALA A 46 -5.03 0.45 -2.85
N GLU A 47 -4.73 1.74 -2.99
CA GLU A 47 -3.59 2.37 -2.35
C GLU A 47 -3.72 2.37 -0.83
N GLN A 48 -4.91 2.63 -0.27
CA GLN A 48 -5.14 2.59 1.17
C GLN A 48 -5.03 1.17 1.72
N ALA A 49 -5.58 0.18 1.03
CA ALA A 49 -5.43 -1.24 1.37
C ALA A 49 -3.96 -1.66 1.27
N ALA A 50 -3.25 -1.23 0.22
CA ALA A 50 -1.81 -1.44 0.08
C ALA A 50 -1.02 -0.71 1.16
N LYS A 51 -1.47 0.47 1.62
CA LYS A 51 -0.88 1.30 2.69
C LYS A 51 -1.11 0.73 4.10
N ARG A 52 -2.06 -0.20 4.30
CA ARG A 52 -2.32 -0.78 5.63
C ARG A 52 -1.03 -1.39 6.20
N PRO A 53 -0.63 -1.02 7.42
CA PRO A 53 0.53 -1.61 8.06
C PRO A 53 0.25 -3.10 8.30
N ILE A 54 1.11 -3.95 7.74
CA ILE A 54 1.08 -5.39 7.97
C ILE A 54 1.48 -5.63 9.42
N ASP A 55 0.66 -6.34 10.20
CA ASP A 55 1.07 -6.78 11.54
C ASP A 55 2.16 -7.84 11.38
N PRO A 56 3.40 -7.60 11.82
CA PRO A 56 4.49 -8.55 11.68
C PRO A 56 4.18 -9.91 12.31
N ARG A 57 3.36 -9.95 13.37
CA ARG A 57 2.97 -11.17 14.10
C ARG A 57 1.99 -12.05 13.33
N SER A 58 1.32 -11.48 12.33
CA SER A 58 0.44 -12.22 11.42
C SER A 58 1.19 -12.98 10.32
N LEU A 59 2.49 -12.71 10.15
CA LEU A 59 3.30 -13.36 9.13
C LEU A 59 3.66 -14.79 9.54
N PRO A 60 3.44 -15.79 8.66
CA PRO A 60 3.80 -17.17 8.95
C PRO A 60 5.32 -17.37 8.93
N GLY A 61 5.78 -18.45 9.58
CA GLY A 61 7.18 -18.88 9.53
C GLY A 61 7.96 -18.74 10.84
N MET A 62 7.31 -18.40 11.95
CA MET A 62 7.92 -18.40 13.28
C MET A 62 6.97 -18.97 14.33
N ASP A 63 7.53 -19.72 15.28
CA ASP A 63 6.80 -20.23 16.45
C ASP A 63 6.47 -19.09 17.42
N TYR A 64 5.26 -19.10 17.98
CA TYR A 64 4.79 -18.12 18.95
C TYR A 64 5.69 -18.02 20.20
N ARG A 65 6.39 -19.10 20.56
CA ARG A 65 7.31 -19.12 21.71
C ARG A 65 8.53 -18.22 21.49
N LEU A 66 8.96 -18.05 20.24
CA LEU A 66 10.08 -17.19 19.89
C LEU A 66 9.70 -15.71 19.91
N GLU A 67 8.42 -15.38 19.75
CA GLU A 67 7.91 -14.01 19.71
C GLU A 67 8.26 -13.23 20.97
N GLN A 68 8.12 -13.84 22.16
CA GLN A 68 8.48 -13.18 23.41
C GLN A 68 9.98 -12.88 23.47
N SER A 69 10.83 -13.84 23.09
CA SER A 69 12.28 -13.64 23.08
C SER A 69 12.73 -12.60 22.04
N LEU A 70 12.03 -12.52 20.90
CA LEU A 70 12.27 -11.49 19.89
C LEU A 70 11.90 -10.11 20.43
N GLN A 71 10.72 -10.00 21.06
CA GLN A 71 10.23 -8.75 21.62
C GLN A 71 11.21 -8.19 22.68
N GLU A 72 11.69 -9.04 23.58
CA GLU A 72 12.68 -8.66 24.60
C GLU A 72 13.99 -8.10 24.01
N VAL A 73 14.39 -8.60 22.84
CA VAL A 73 15.59 -8.12 22.13
C VAL A 73 15.30 -6.84 21.34
N MET A 74 14.14 -6.76 20.70
CA MET A 74 13.68 -5.58 19.96
C MET A 74 13.47 -4.36 20.87
N ASP A 75 12.96 -4.58 22.09
CA ASP A 75 12.72 -3.52 23.08
C ASP A 75 14.01 -2.81 23.52
N LYS A 76 15.14 -3.53 23.49
CA LYS A 76 16.46 -2.98 23.81
C LYS A 76 16.97 -2.04 22.72
N LYS A 77 16.41 -2.12 21.50
CA LYS A 77 16.85 -1.37 20.32
C LYS A 77 18.36 -1.49 20.05
N ASP A 78 18.93 -2.63 20.42
CA ASP A 78 20.35 -2.92 20.29
C ASP A 78 20.60 -3.83 19.07
N PRO A 79 21.31 -3.35 18.03
CA PRO A 79 21.58 -4.16 16.85
C PRO A 79 22.45 -5.38 17.17
N GLN A 80 23.36 -5.33 18.14
CA GLN A 80 24.20 -6.50 18.49
C GLN A 80 23.36 -7.60 19.12
N ALA A 81 22.44 -7.24 20.02
CA ALA A 81 21.51 -8.18 20.63
C ALA A 81 20.60 -8.84 19.57
N LEU A 82 20.05 -8.05 18.64
CA LEU A 82 19.20 -8.58 17.56
C LEU A 82 20.00 -9.47 16.60
N LYS A 83 21.23 -9.09 16.29
CA LYS A 83 22.13 -9.93 15.49
C LYS A 83 22.39 -11.28 16.17
N ALA A 84 22.74 -11.29 17.45
CA ALA A 84 22.98 -12.52 18.20
C ALA A 84 21.72 -13.41 18.26
N TRP A 85 20.55 -12.80 18.39
CA TRP A 85 19.28 -13.52 18.34
C TRP A 85 19.03 -14.13 16.95
N LEU A 86 19.24 -13.36 15.88
CA LEU A 86 19.14 -13.84 14.50
C LEU A 86 20.13 -14.98 14.24
N ASP A 87 21.38 -14.86 14.62
CA ASP A 87 22.39 -15.89 14.41
C ASP A 87 22.00 -17.24 15.08
N ARG A 88 21.24 -17.18 16.19
CA ARG A 88 20.72 -18.37 16.89
C ARG A 88 19.48 -18.97 16.24
N TYR A 89 18.50 -18.15 15.86
CA TYR A 89 17.18 -18.64 15.46
C TYR A 89 16.88 -18.55 13.96
N ARG A 90 17.72 -17.88 13.18
CA ARG A 90 17.58 -17.78 11.71
C ARG A 90 17.34 -19.12 11.00
N PRO A 91 17.98 -20.25 11.36
CA PRO A 91 17.74 -21.52 10.68
C PRO A 91 16.32 -22.09 10.88
N VAL A 92 15.67 -21.75 12.00
CA VAL A 92 14.35 -22.28 12.38
C VAL A 92 13.20 -21.36 11.95
N ILE A 93 13.50 -20.11 11.57
CA ILE A 93 12.51 -19.15 11.08
C ILE A 93 12.46 -19.21 9.55
N LYS A 94 11.26 -19.21 8.99
CA LYS A 94 11.02 -19.18 7.54
C LYS A 94 10.57 -17.80 7.09
N ASP A 95 10.85 -17.49 5.83
CA ASP A 95 10.23 -16.35 5.16
C ASP A 95 8.71 -16.61 5.02
N PRO A 96 7.85 -15.57 5.08
CA PRO A 96 8.14 -14.12 5.09
C PRO A 96 8.58 -13.53 6.44
N ARG A 97 8.40 -14.24 7.55
CA ARG A 97 8.68 -13.69 8.89
C ARG A 97 10.16 -13.38 9.10
N LEU A 98 11.06 -14.25 8.64
CA LEU A 98 12.51 -14.02 8.73
C LEU A 98 12.93 -12.74 8.01
N ALA A 99 12.52 -12.56 6.75
CA ALA A 99 12.75 -11.34 5.99
C ALA A 99 12.29 -10.08 6.73
N TRP A 100 11.12 -10.10 7.36
CA TRP A 100 10.65 -8.95 8.13
C TRP A 100 11.62 -8.56 9.25
N ILE A 101 12.04 -9.54 10.06
CA ILE A 101 12.95 -9.31 11.20
C ILE A 101 14.32 -8.84 10.72
N GLU A 102 14.83 -9.41 9.62
CA GLU A 102 16.09 -8.96 9.04
C GLU A 102 16.01 -7.52 8.49
N LEU A 103 14.88 -7.10 7.92
CA LEU A 103 14.68 -5.70 7.53
C LEU A 103 14.60 -4.76 8.74
N ASP A 104 14.06 -5.21 9.86
CA ASP A 104 14.12 -4.46 11.13
C ASP A 104 15.56 -4.33 11.63
N TYR A 105 16.36 -5.40 11.50
CA TYR A 105 17.79 -5.35 11.81
C TYR A 105 18.56 -4.38 10.90
N VAL A 106 18.26 -4.36 9.59
CA VAL A 106 18.84 -3.39 8.64
C VAL A 106 18.63 -1.96 9.13
N LEU A 107 17.42 -1.62 9.56
CA LEU A 107 17.10 -0.28 10.07
C LEU A 107 17.84 0.05 11.37
N LEU A 108 17.98 -0.92 12.26
CA LEU A 108 18.68 -0.73 13.53
C LEU A 108 20.20 -0.59 13.37
N VAL A 109 20.79 -1.35 12.44
CA VAL A 109 22.25 -1.37 12.24
C VAL A 109 22.73 -0.25 11.31
N ALA A 110 21.87 0.26 10.41
CA ALA A 110 22.24 1.27 9.41
C ALA A 110 22.99 2.49 9.96
N PRO A 111 22.61 3.09 11.11
CA PRO A 111 23.32 4.24 11.67
C PRO A 111 24.75 3.90 12.13
N GLN A 112 25.01 2.65 12.52
CA GLN A 112 26.29 2.22 13.11
C GLN A 112 27.19 1.54 12.08
N ASN A 113 26.60 0.72 11.20
CA ASN A 113 27.31 -0.03 10.17
C ASN A 113 26.45 -0.12 8.89
N PRO A 114 26.55 0.88 8.00
CA PRO A 114 25.76 0.91 6.77
C PRO A 114 26.18 -0.18 5.77
N VAL A 115 27.43 -0.66 5.82
CA VAL A 115 27.91 -1.75 4.96
C VAL A 115 27.19 -3.06 5.30
N GLU A 116 27.10 -3.38 6.60
CA GLU A 116 26.35 -4.54 7.09
C GLU A 116 24.86 -4.42 6.74
N ALA A 117 24.26 -3.22 6.91
CA ALA A 117 22.88 -2.96 6.55
C ALA A 117 22.60 -3.27 5.07
N LYS A 118 23.44 -2.76 4.15
CA LYS A 118 23.32 -3.04 2.71
C LYS A 118 23.50 -4.52 2.39
N ARG A 119 24.47 -5.19 3.03
CA ARG A 119 24.74 -6.62 2.85
C ARG A 119 23.51 -7.47 3.20
N VAL A 120 22.91 -7.21 4.37
CA VAL A 120 21.72 -7.94 4.82
C VAL A 120 20.51 -7.59 3.96
N TYR A 121 20.30 -6.30 3.64
CA TYR A 121 19.22 -5.86 2.76
C TYR A 121 19.25 -6.59 1.41
N ARG A 122 20.41 -6.66 0.76
CA ARG A 122 20.56 -7.36 -0.51
C ARG A 122 20.24 -8.85 -0.40
N ALA A 123 20.69 -9.52 0.65
CA ALA A 123 20.37 -10.92 0.90
C ALA A 123 18.86 -11.17 1.15
N VAL A 124 18.14 -10.18 1.70
CA VAL A 124 16.67 -10.23 1.82
C VAL A 124 16.01 -9.98 0.47
N LYS A 125 16.47 -8.98 -0.28
CA LYS A 125 15.94 -8.62 -1.61
C LYS A 125 16.04 -9.79 -2.59
N GLU A 126 17.19 -10.45 -2.66
CA GLU A 126 17.45 -11.57 -3.59
C GLU A 126 16.53 -12.77 -3.35
N ARG A 127 16.10 -13.01 -2.10
CA ARG A 127 15.22 -14.15 -1.76
C ARG A 127 13.73 -13.81 -1.68
N THR A 128 13.37 -12.53 -1.71
CA THR A 128 11.97 -12.09 -1.53
C THR A 128 11.29 -11.99 -2.89
N PRO A 129 10.34 -12.90 -3.21
CA PRO A 129 9.62 -12.83 -4.47
C PRO A 129 8.61 -11.66 -4.46
N PRO A 130 8.24 -11.08 -5.63
CA PRO A 130 7.30 -9.95 -5.73
C PRO A 130 5.93 -10.18 -5.08
N GLU A 131 5.52 -11.43 -4.97
CA GLU A 131 4.24 -11.88 -4.42
C GLU A 131 4.28 -11.99 -2.89
N SER A 132 5.47 -11.86 -2.29
CA SER A 132 5.66 -11.94 -0.85
C SER A 132 4.97 -10.77 -0.14
N PRO A 133 4.30 -11.00 1.01
CA PRO A 133 3.68 -9.92 1.79
C PRO A 133 4.71 -8.87 2.26
N VAL A 134 6.00 -9.23 2.32
CA VAL A 134 7.07 -8.31 2.75
C VAL A 134 7.73 -7.57 1.59
N TYR A 135 7.37 -7.86 0.34
CA TYR A 135 7.98 -7.26 -0.85
C TYR A 135 7.84 -5.73 -0.86
N ARG A 136 6.69 -5.22 -0.39
CA ARG A 136 6.48 -3.77 -0.27
C ARG A 136 7.54 -3.09 0.61
N ARG A 137 7.84 -3.69 1.77
CA ARG A 137 8.85 -3.16 2.72
C ARG A 137 10.24 -3.19 2.09
N VAL A 138 10.57 -4.24 1.33
CA VAL A 138 11.81 -4.30 0.55
C VAL A 138 11.89 -3.13 -0.45
N LYS A 139 10.82 -2.88 -1.22
CA LYS A 139 10.76 -1.78 -2.19
C LYS A 139 10.85 -0.39 -1.54
N GLU A 140 10.31 -0.21 -0.35
CA GLU A 140 10.43 1.05 0.40
C GLU A 140 11.89 1.33 0.79
N LEU A 141 12.63 0.29 1.16
CA LEU A 141 14.03 0.36 1.57
C LEU A 141 15.02 0.39 0.39
N GLU A 142 14.59 -0.03 -0.79
CA GLU A 142 15.41 -0.05 -2.01
C GLU A 142 16.04 1.30 -2.34
N LYS A 143 15.30 2.39 -2.17
CA LYS A 143 15.80 3.75 -2.45
C LYS A 143 17.01 4.14 -1.59
N THR A 144 17.20 3.48 -0.45
CA THR A 144 18.22 3.84 0.54
C THR A 144 19.40 2.87 0.55
N TYR A 145 19.15 1.58 0.31
CA TYR A 145 20.15 0.52 0.53
C TYR A 145 20.63 -0.19 -0.73
N ASP A 146 19.99 0.03 -1.88
CA ASP A 146 20.45 -0.47 -3.19
C ASP A 146 21.60 0.38 -3.76
#